data_AF-A0A8H9AL57-F1
#
_entry.id   AF-A0A8H9AL57-F1
#
_cell.length_a   1.000
_cell.length_b   1.000
_cell.length_c   1.000
_cell.angle_alpha   90.00
_cell.angle_beta   90.00
_cell.angle_gamma   90.00
#
_symmetry.space_group_name_H-M   'P 1'
#
loop_
_entity.id
_entity.type
_entity.pdbx_description
1 polymer ?
#
loop_
_entity_poly.entity_id
_entity_poly.type
_entity_poly.pdbx_seq_one_letter_code
_entity_poly.pdbx_strand_id
1 'polypeptide(L)'
;MVTMHSDNIFTLENVKTALSAYSFEQQHDEPIGWCLEHVQPLTDEQILVSLQMADALDLIYPSPEIVRELGNATSETWQFITTMAASPTDLAVAAVALSGASRTPDNDVLAALAHLSGKALLRLHREAEIASDFDNLDEARKRRQLGGINRSKKYDGAIKLQCRAWANDIIERHKSEGRSEPTKAALSRLVDDKYRAFIATYPKETPEFQKLHPPGRGILPVGAGLAPNGSIYNWVKDMVNGQQRRGRKTRCSTGVGLRK
;
A
#
# COMPACT_ATOMS: atom_id res chain seq x y z
N MET A 1 -54.65 -11.42 -9.39
CA MET A 1 -53.24 -11.17 -9.04
C MET A 1 -52.52 -12.49 -9.12
N VAL A 2 -51.71 -12.69 -10.15
CA VAL A 2 -50.89 -13.90 -10.29
C VAL A 2 -49.63 -13.66 -9.46
N THR A 3 -49.48 -14.41 -8.38
CA THR A 3 -48.21 -14.53 -7.66
C THR A 3 -47.16 -15.07 -8.62
N MET A 4 -46.21 -14.23 -9.05
CA MET A 4 -45.00 -14.72 -9.70
C MET A 4 -44.29 -15.63 -8.69
N HIS A 5 -44.24 -16.93 -9.00
CA HIS A 5 -43.36 -17.85 -8.28
C HIS A 5 -41.92 -17.40 -8.51
N SER A 6 -41.16 -17.27 -7.41
CA SER A 6 -39.76 -16.84 -7.32
C SER A 6 -38.81 -17.50 -8.33
N ASP A 7 -39.15 -18.70 -8.76
CA ASP A 7 -38.29 -19.58 -9.55
C ASP A 7 -38.17 -19.15 -11.03
N ASN A 8 -38.97 -18.18 -11.49
CA ASN A 8 -39.00 -17.75 -12.89
C ASN A 8 -38.07 -16.57 -13.23
N ILE A 9 -37.35 -16.00 -12.26
CA ILE A 9 -36.53 -14.80 -12.46
C ILE A 9 -35.07 -15.16 -12.76
N PHE A 10 -34.48 -16.08 -12.00
CA PHE A 10 -33.07 -16.50 -12.13
C PHE A 10 -32.91 -17.60 -13.16
N THR A 11 -33.23 -17.27 -14.42
CA THR A 11 -33.17 -18.20 -15.54
C THR A 11 -32.06 -17.81 -16.52
N LEU A 12 -31.51 -18.83 -17.18
CA LEU A 12 -30.56 -18.63 -18.28
C LEU A 12 -31.17 -17.78 -19.42
N GLU A 13 -32.48 -17.90 -19.65
CA GLU A 13 -33.21 -17.12 -20.66
C GLU A 13 -33.20 -15.63 -20.33
N ASN A 14 -33.44 -15.25 -19.08
CA ASN A 14 -33.38 -13.85 -18.67
C ASN A 14 -31.95 -13.31 -18.78
N VAL A 15 -30.94 -14.09 -18.39
CA VAL A 15 -29.52 -13.71 -18.60
C VAL A 15 -29.22 -13.45 -20.08
N LYS A 16 -29.64 -14.36 -20.96
CA LYS A 16 -29.46 -14.21 -22.41
C LYS A 16 -30.22 -13.02 -22.98
N THR A 17 -31.41 -12.76 -22.47
CA THR A 17 -32.22 -11.59 -22.84
C THR A 17 -31.48 -10.29 -22.52
N ALA A 18 -30.89 -10.19 -21.32
CA ALA A 18 -30.08 -9.04 -20.93
C ALA A 18 -28.83 -8.87 -21.81
N LEU A 19 -28.08 -9.95 -22.04
CA LEU A 19 -26.87 -9.95 -22.88
C LEU A 19 -27.17 -9.57 -24.33
N SER A 20 -28.26 -10.09 -24.90
CA SER A 20 -28.66 -9.79 -26.28
C SER A 20 -29.10 -8.34 -26.50
N ALA A 21 -29.63 -7.71 -25.46
CA ALA A 21 -30.08 -6.32 -25.49
C ALA A 21 -28.97 -5.33 -25.11
N TYR A 22 -27.80 -5.82 -24.71
CA TYR A 22 -26.66 -5.00 -24.37
C TYR A 22 -25.97 -4.48 -25.64
N SER A 23 -25.97 -3.17 -25.81
CA SER A 23 -25.17 -2.50 -26.82
C SER A 23 -23.90 -1.95 -26.18
N PHE A 24 -22.75 -2.49 -26.60
CA PHE A 24 -21.43 -2.07 -26.15
C PHE A 24 -21.24 -0.56 -26.33
N GLU A 25 -21.83 0.05 -27.35
CA GLU A 25 -21.65 1.47 -27.67
C GLU A 25 -22.40 2.44 -26.74
N GLN A 26 -23.24 1.97 -25.81
CA GLN A 26 -24.17 2.84 -25.05
C GLN A 26 -24.10 2.77 -23.52
N GLN A 27 -23.49 1.76 -22.88
CA GLN A 27 -23.68 1.51 -21.44
C GLN A 27 -22.41 1.13 -20.65
N HIS A 28 -21.26 1.75 -20.93
CA HIS A 28 -20.02 1.44 -20.18
C HIS A 28 -19.98 2.01 -18.75
N ASP A 29 -20.71 3.09 -18.46
CA ASP A 29 -20.59 3.80 -17.17
C ASP A 29 -21.62 3.36 -16.10
N GLU A 30 -22.50 2.40 -16.43
CA GLU A 30 -23.52 1.93 -15.49
C GLU A 30 -23.07 0.66 -14.77
N PRO A 31 -23.38 0.50 -13.47
CA PRO A 31 -23.01 -0.69 -12.70
C PRO A 31 -23.46 -2.02 -13.33
N ILE A 32 -24.53 -1.99 -14.13
CA ILE A 32 -25.03 -3.15 -14.87
C ILE A 32 -24.20 -3.46 -16.11
N GLY A 33 -23.66 -2.46 -16.79
CA GLY A 33 -22.76 -2.66 -17.93
C GLY A 33 -21.54 -3.49 -17.54
N TRP A 34 -20.95 -3.19 -16.38
CA TRP A 34 -19.84 -3.98 -15.84
C TRP A 34 -20.21 -5.45 -15.59
N CYS A 35 -21.40 -5.72 -15.02
CA CYS A 35 -21.86 -7.09 -14.81
C CYS A 35 -22.08 -7.83 -16.14
N LEU A 36 -22.64 -7.15 -17.14
CA LEU A 36 -22.87 -7.72 -18.48
C LEU A 36 -21.55 -8.11 -19.15
N GLU A 37 -20.54 -7.24 -19.10
CA GLU A 37 -19.19 -7.53 -19.60
C GLU A 37 -18.53 -8.70 -18.86
N HIS A 38 -18.71 -8.77 -17.54
CA HIS A 38 -18.15 -9.86 -16.71
C HIS A 38 -18.81 -11.21 -16.99
N VAL A 39 -20.12 -11.23 -17.26
CA VAL A 39 -20.90 -12.46 -17.50
C VAL A 39 -20.80 -12.94 -18.95
N GLN A 40 -20.62 -12.03 -19.92
CA GLN A 40 -20.54 -12.35 -21.35
C GLN A 40 -19.57 -13.50 -21.72
N PRO A 41 -18.36 -13.63 -21.15
CA PRO A 41 -17.44 -14.71 -21.50
C PRO A 41 -17.76 -16.06 -20.84
N LEU A 42 -18.73 -16.13 -19.92
CA LEU A 42 -19.09 -17.36 -19.22
C LEU A 42 -19.87 -18.32 -20.12
N THR A 43 -19.69 -19.63 -19.91
CA THR A 43 -20.52 -20.64 -20.60
C THR A 43 -21.91 -20.75 -19.96
N ASP A 44 -22.87 -21.28 -20.70
CA ASP A 44 -24.22 -21.55 -20.19
C ASP A 44 -24.18 -22.41 -18.92
N GLU A 45 -23.30 -23.41 -18.84
CA GLU A 45 -23.12 -24.25 -17.64
C GLU A 45 -22.59 -23.45 -16.44
N GLN A 46 -21.64 -22.54 -16.65
CA GLN A 46 -21.11 -21.68 -15.59
C GLN A 46 -22.18 -20.73 -15.07
N ILE A 47 -22.97 -20.15 -15.98
CA ILE A 47 -24.10 -19.28 -15.62
C ILE A 47 -25.14 -20.07 -14.81
N LEU A 48 -25.49 -21.29 -15.25
CA LEU A 48 -26.46 -22.14 -14.54
C LEU A 48 -25.99 -22.50 -13.13
N VAL A 49 -24.70 -22.83 -12.95
CA VAL A 49 -24.13 -23.10 -11.63
C VAL A 49 -24.23 -21.86 -10.74
N SER A 50 -23.87 -20.68 -11.25
CA SER A 50 -23.99 -19.43 -10.49
C SER A 50 -25.43 -19.08 -10.13
N LEU A 51 -26.39 -19.34 -11.03
CA LEU A 51 -27.82 -19.14 -10.76
C LEU A 51 -28.35 -20.09 -9.67
N GLN A 52 -27.87 -21.34 -9.61
CA GLN A 52 -28.24 -22.30 -8.57
C GLN A 52 -27.75 -21.91 -7.17
N MET A 53 -26.71 -21.09 -7.10
CA MET A 53 -26.17 -20.56 -5.85
C MET A 53 -26.87 -19.26 -5.42
N ALA A 54 -27.70 -18.67 -6.29
CA ALA A 54 -28.48 -17.47 -6.02
C ALA A 54 -29.88 -17.85 -5.49
N ASP A 55 -29.99 -18.06 -4.18
CA ASP A 55 -31.29 -18.33 -3.54
C ASP A 55 -31.99 -17.01 -3.16
N ALA A 56 -32.70 -16.43 -4.13
CA ALA A 56 -33.26 -15.08 -4.02
C ALA A 56 -34.62 -15.00 -3.30
N LEU A 57 -34.93 -15.96 -2.43
CA LEU A 57 -36.23 -16.05 -1.75
C LEU A 57 -36.53 -14.91 -0.77
N ASP A 58 -35.57 -14.05 -0.43
CA ASP A 58 -35.77 -12.90 0.47
C ASP A 58 -36.06 -11.56 -0.25
N LEU A 59 -36.04 -11.51 -1.59
CA LEU A 59 -36.15 -10.23 -2.32
C LEU A 59 -37.58 -9.79 -2.68
N ILE A 60 -38.61 -10.57 -2.31
CA ILE A 60 -39.99 -10.30 -2.71
C ILE A 60 -40.70 -9.45 -1.66
N TYR A 61 -40.29 -8.19 -1.53
CA TYR A 61 -41.13 -7.18 -0.90
C TYR A 61 -42.01 -6.46 -1.95
N PRO A 62 -43.12 -5.83 -1.55
CA PRO A 62 -43.81 -4.84 -2.37
C PRO A 62 -42.87 -3.69 -2.78
N SER A 63 -43.03 -3.11 -3.98
CA SER A 63 -42.16 -2.05 -4.53
C SER A 63 -41.79 -0.91 -3.56
N PRO A 64 -42.71 -0.36 -2.73
CA PRO A 64 -42.37 0.69 -1.76
C PRO A 64 -41.45 0.20 -0.64
N GLU A 65 -41.61 -1.05 -0.21
CA GLU A 65 -40.77 -1.69 0.80
C GLU A 65 -39.40 -2.02 0.21
N ILE A 66 -39.32 -2.41 -1.06
CA ILE A 66 -38.04 -2.58 -1.75
C ILE A 66 -37.29 -1.27 -1.84
N VAL A 67 -37.90 -0.16 -2.29
CA VAL A 67 -37.21 1.15 -2.33
C VAL A 67 -36.70 1.57 -0.95
N ARG A 68 -37.46 1.27 0.12
CA ARG A 68 -37.08 1.55 1.51
C ARG A 68 -35.90 0.68 1.98
N GLU A 69 -35.93 -0.62 1.69
CA GLU A 69 -34.85 -1.55 2.01
C GLU A 69 -33.58 -1.23 1.17
N LEU A 70 -33.74 -0.91 -0.12
CA LEU A 70 -32.64 -0.54 -1.03
C LEU A 70 -31.90 0.74 -0.60
N GLY A 71 -32.60 1.69 0.01
CA GLY A 71 -32.01 2.94 0.53
C GLY A 71 -31.26 2.77 1.86
N ASN A 72 -31.37 1.61 2.50
CA ASN A 72 -30.79 1.35 3.81
C ASN A 72 -29.67 0.30 3.73
N ALA A 73 -28.43 0.70 4.05
CA ALA A 73 -27.27 -0.20 4.06
C ALA A 73 -27.34 -1.32 5.12
N THR A 74 -28.34 -1.31 6.01
CA THR A 74 -28.60 -2.38 6.97
C THR A 74 -29.81 -3.24 6.60
N SER A 75 -30.39 -3.07 5.41
CA SER A 75 -31.51 -3.91 4.97
C SER A 75 -31.11 -5.35 4.75
N GLU A 76 -32.07 -6.25 4.93
CA GLU A 76 -31.89 -7.69 4.64
C GLU A 76 -31.54 -7.89 3.16
N THR A 77 -32.14 -7.11 2.26
CA THR A 77 -31.82 -7.05 0.83
C THR A 77 -30.36 -6.68 0.55
N TRP A 78 -29.85 -5.61 1.17
CA TRP A 78 -28.46 -5.19 1.01
C TRP A 78 -27.48 -6.17 1.67
N GLN A 79 -27.83 -6.73 2.82
CA GLN A 79 -27.04 -7.76 3.49
C GLN A 79 -26.98 -9.02 2.65
N PHE A 80 -28.09 -9.50 2.09
CA PHE A 80 -28.12 -10.65 1.17
C PHE A 80 -27.17 -10.45 -0.01
N ILE A 81 -27.29 -9.30 -0.70
CA ILE A 81 -26.44 -8.92 -1.84
C ILE A 81 -24.94 -8.91 -1.47
N THR A 82 -24.60 -8.49 -0.25
CA THR A 82 -23.21 -8.30 0.17
C THR A 82 -22.60 -9.46 0.97
N THR A 83 -23.42 -10.38 1.50
CA THR A 83 -22.96 -11.44 2.42
C THR A 83 -23.35 -12.86 2.00
N MET A 84 -24.44 -13.05 1.25
CA MET A 84 -24.91 -14.39 0.83
C MET A 84 -24.44 -14.79 -0.56
N ALA A 85 -24.17 -13.83 -1.46
CA ALA A 85 -23.50 -14.13 -2.72
C ALA A 85 -22.05 -14.57 -2.44
N ALA A 86 -21.82 -15.89 -2.49
CA ALA A 86 -20.55 -16.51 -2.12
C ALA A 86 -19.38 -16.06 -3.01
N SER A 87 -19.67 -15.56 -4.22
CA SER A 87 -18.68 -15.01 -5.12
C SER A 87 -19.15 -13.77 -5.89
N PRO A 88 -18.21 -12.89 -6.29
CA PRO A 88 -18.44 -11.79 -7.21
C PRO A 88 -19.13 -12.21 -8.52
N THR A 89 -18.83 -13.40 -9.02
CA THR A 89 -19.39 -13.94 -10.27
C THR A 89 -20.87 -14.31 -10.10
N ASP A 90 -21.25 -14.91 -8.97
CA ASP A 90 -22.65 -15.25 -8.70
C ASP A 90 -23.50 -13.98 -8.59
N LEU A 91 -22.96 -12.94 -7.95
CA LEU A 91 -23.62 -11.65 -7.85
C LEU A 91 -23.78 -10.96 -9.23
N ALA A 92 -22.78 -11.08 -10.11
CA ALA A 92 -22.84 -10.58 -11.48
C ALA A 92 -23.95 -11.27 -12.26
N VAL A 93 -24.00 -12.61 -12.20
CA VAL A 93 -24.99 -13.44 -12.90
C VAL A 93 -26.40 -13.13 -12.39
N ALA A 94 -26.59 -12.97 -11.08
CA ALA A 94 -27.86 -12.58 -10.48
C ALA A 94 -28.32 -11.18 -10.95
N ALA A 95 -27.42 -10.19 -10.97
CA ALA A 95 -27.71 -8.84 -11.45
C ALA A 95 -28.14 -8.84 -12.93
N VAL A 96 -27.47 -9.64 -13.76
CA VAL A 96 -27.79 -9.78 -15.19
C VAL A 96 -29.14 -10.47 -15.40
N ALA A 97 -29.44 -11.52 -14.63
CA ALA A 97 -30.74 -12.20 -14.67
C ALA A 97 -31.88 -11.25 -14.30
N LEU A 98 -31.72 -10.44 -13.24
CA LEU A 98 -32.70 -9.42 -12.82
C LEU A 98 -32.91 -8.35 -13.90
N SER A 99 -31.84 -7.88 -14.54
CA SER A 99 -31.91 -6.90 -15.64
C SER A 99 -32.61 -7.46 -16.88
N GLY A 100 -32.43 -8.74 -17.17
CA GLY A 100 -33.13 -9.40 -18.27
C GLY A 100 -34.62 -9.61 -17.96
N ALA A 101 -34.90 -10.05 -16.73
CA ALA A 101 -36.25 -10.23 -16.25
C ALA A 101 -37.04 -8.91 -16.26
N SER A 102 -36.45 -7.75 -15.92
CA SER A 102 -37.16 -6.46 -15.95
C SER A 102 -37.60 -6.01 -17.35
N ARG A 103 -37.12 -6.67 -18.42
CA ARG A 103 -37.48 -6.36 -19.81
C ARG A 103 -38.70 -7.14 -20.30
N THR A 104 -39.19 -8.11 -19.54
CA THR A 104 -40.30 -9.00 -19.93
C THR A 104 -41.59 -8.77 -19.12
N PRO A 105 -41.54 -8.19 -17.91
CA PRO A 105 -42.63 -7.39 -17.34
C PRO A 105 -42.15 -6.00 -16.86
N ASP A 106 -43.01 -4.96 -16.97
CA ASP A 106 -42.73 -3.61 -16.43
C ASP A 106 -42.57 -3.63 -14.91
N ASN A 107 -41.35 -3.85 -14.42
CA ASN A 107 -41.05 -3.92 -13.00
C ASN A 107 -39.75 -3.18 -12.66
N ASP A 108 -39.88 -1.87 -12.43
CA ASP A 108 -38.79 -0.95 -12.04
C ASP A 108 -37.97 -1.45 -10.82
N VAL A 109 -38.60 -2.28 -10.00
CA VAL A 109 -37.98 -2.93 -8.84
C VAL A 109 -36.83 -3.85 -9.26
N LEU A 110 -37.02 -4.66 -10.30
CA LEU A 110 -36.01 -5.59 -10.78
C LEU A 110 -34.81 -4.82 -11.37
N ALA A 111 -35.08 -3.72 -12.06
CA ALA A 111 -34.04 -2.82 -12.53
C ALA A 111 -33.25 -2.21 -11.35
N ALA A 112 -33.94 -1.71 -10.32
CA ALA A 112 -33.28 -1.14 -9.14
C ALA A 112 -32.40 -2.18 -8.39
N LEU A 113 -32.89 -3.41 -8.24
CA LEU A 113 -32.14 -4.52 -7.64
C LEU A 113 -30.93 -4.93 -8.47
N ALA A 114 -31.09 -5.00 -9.78
CA ALA A 114 -29.99 -5.26 -10.71
C ALA A 114 -28.90 -4.20 -10.52
N HIS A 115 -29.25 -2.91 -10.61
CA HIS A 115 -28.30 -1.80 -10.46
C HIS A 115 -27.59 -1.79 -9.10
N LEU A 116 -28.31 -2.11 -8.02
CA LEU A 116 -27.74 -2.20 -6.69
C LEU A 116 -26.69 -3.31 -6.59
N SER A 117 -27.03 -4.49 -7.11
CA SER A 117 -26.15 -5.66 -7.12
C SER A 117 -24.87 -5.38 -7.91
N GLY A 118 -24.99 -4.76 -9.08
CA GLY A 118 -23.82 -4.34 -9.85
C GLY A 118 -22.96 -3.29 -9.14
N LYS A 119 -23.58 -2.36 -8.39
CA LYS A 119 -22.85 -1.35 -7.62
C LYS A 119 -22.08 -1.96 -6.45
N ALA A 120 -22.67 -2.94 -5.76
CA ALA A 120 -22.00 -3.68 -4.69
C ALA A 120 -20.78 -4.44 -5.23
N LEU A 121 -20.93 -5.09 -6.38
CA LEU A 121 -19.86 -5.82 -7.06
C LEU A 121 -18.69 -4.91 -7.46
N LEU A 122 -18.99 -3.76 -8.08
CA LEU A 122 -17.96 -2.78 -8.46
C LEU A 122 -17.20 -2.23 -7.25
N ARG A 123 -17.90 -2.04 -6.12
CA ARG A 123 -17.28 -1.61 -4.86
C ARG A 123 -16.32 -2.68 -4.32
N LEU A 124 -16.75 -3.93 -4.27
CA LEU A 124 -15.90 -5.05 -3.83
C LEU A 124 -14.65 -5.17 -4.70
N HIS A 125 -14.79 -5.04 -6.02
CA HIS A 125 -13.65 -5.08 -6.93
C HIS A 125 -12.65 -3.94 -6.65
N ARG A 126 -13.13 -2.70 -6.51
CA ARG A 126 -12.26 -1.55 -6.22
C ARG A 126 -11.58 -1.66 -4.87
N GLU A 127 -12.28 -2.16 -3.85
CA GLU A 127 -11.70 -2.39 -2.52
C GLU A 127 -10.59 -3.45 -2.57
N ALA A 128 -10.77 -4.53 -3.35
CA ALA A 128 -9.75 -5.56 -3.56
C ALA A 128 -8.52 -5.04 -4.34
N GLU A 129 -8.72 -4.22 -5.38
CA GLU A 129 -7.62 -3.57 -6.12
C GLU A 129 -6.79 -2.65 -5.22
N ILE A 130 -7.46 -1.80 -4.44
CA ILE A 130 -6.81 -0.88 -3.51
C ILE A 130 -6.01 -1.66 -2.45
N ALA A 131 -6.58 -2.72 -1.87
CA ALA A 131 -5.88 -3.57 -0.90
C ALA A 131 -4.62 -4.21 -1.50
N SER A 132 -4.72 -4.75 -2.72
CA SER A 132 -3.59 -5.33 -3.46
C SER A 132 -2.48 -4.30 -3.72
N ASP A 133 -2.83 -3.06 -4.08
CA ASP A 133 -1.85 -2.00 -4.30
C ASP A 133 -1.13 -1.59 -3.01
N PHE A 134 -1.86 -1.53 -1.88
CA PHE A 134 -1.27 -1.23 -0.57
C PHE A 134 -0.30 -2.31 -0.09
N ASP A 135 -0.63 -3.59 -0.26
CA ASP A 135 0.23 -4.71 0.15
C ASP A 135 1.56 -4.71 -0.63
N ASN A 136 1.53 -4.30 -1.89
CA ASN A 136 2.71 -4.26 -2.76
C ASN A 136 3.67 -3.08 -2.48
N LEU A 137 3.17 -1.97 -1.91
CA LEU A 137 3.99 -0.80 -1.60
C LEU A 137 5.08 -1.09 -0.55
N ASP A 138 4.77 -1.93 0.44
CA ASP A 138 5.66 -2.21 1.56
C ASP A 138 6.87 -3.07 1.14
N GLU A 139 6.68 -4.03 0.24
CA GLU A 139 7.78 -4.82 -0.31
C GLU A 139 8.72 -3.98 -1.17
N ALA A 140 8.17 -3.13 -2.05
CA ALA A 140 8.96 -2.25 -2.90
C ALA A 140 9.82 -1.29 -2.08
N ARG A 141 9.27 -0.76 -0.97
CA ARG A 141 9.98 0.11 -0.03
C ARG A 141 11.11 -0.61 0.70
N LYS A 142 10.86 -1.83 1.19
CA LYS A 142 11.86 -2.68 1.85
C LYS A 142 13.01 -3.02 0.88
N ARG A 143 12.70 -3.41 -0.37
CA ARG A 143 13.71 -3.70 -1.41
C ARG A 143 14.60 -2.49 -1.72
N ARG A 144 14.02 -1.28 -1.84
CA ARG A 144 14.79 -0.04 -2.07
C ARG A 144 15.70 0.32 -0.90
N GLN A 145 15.22 0.19 0.33
CA GLN A 145 16.02 0.46 1.53
C GLN A 145 17.17 -0.54 1.69
N LEU A 146 16.91 -1.84 1.49
CA LEU A 146 17.94 -2.87 1.53
C LEU A 146 18.98 -2.69 0.42
N GLY A 147 18.56 -2.31 -0.79
CA GLY A 147 19.45 -1.96 -1.89
C GLY A 147 20.36 -0.77 -1.57
N GLY A 148 19.81 0.28 -0.95
CA GLY A 148 20.58 1.45 -0.50
C GLY A 148 21.59 1.14 0.60
N ILE A 149 21.16 0.37 1.61
CA ILE A 149 22.02 -0.06 2.73
C ILE A 149 23.15 -0.97 2.25
N ASN A 150 22.86 -1.94 1.38
CA ASN A 150 23.86 -2.87 0.86
C ASN A 150 24.87 -2.17 -0.06
N ARG A 151 24.43 -1.21 -0.89
CA ARG A 151 25.34 -0.37 -1.68
C ARG A 151 26.24 0.48 -0.78
N SER A 152 25.68 1.14 0.23
CA SER A 152 26.47 1.96 1.17
C SER A 152 27.49 1.12 1.95
N LYS A 153 27.12 -0.08 2.43
CA LYS A 153 28.05 -1.01 3.10
C LYS A 153 29.16 -1.49 2.17
N LYS A 154 28.85 -1.82 0.91
CA LYS A 154 29.83 -2.30 -0.08
C LYS A 154 30.86 -1.24 -0.44
N TYR A 155 30.46 0.03 -0.61
CA TYR A 155 31.32 1.07 -1.16
C TYR A 155 32.01 1.96 -0.11
N ASP A 156 31.35 2.21 1.03
CA ASP A 156 31.89 3.11 2.06
C ASP A 156 32.21 2.40 3.39
N GLY A 157 31.97 1.08 3.49
CA GLY A 157 32.10 0.32 4.74
C GLY A 157 33.51 0.35 5.33
N ALA A 158 34.53 -0.01 4.54
CA ALA A 158 35.91 -0.09 5.00
C ALA A 158 36.46 1.29 5.42
N ILE A 159 36.29 2.31 4.59
CA ILE A 159 36.72 3.68 4.93
C ILE A 159 35.96 4.23 6.14
N LYS A 160 34.65 3.97 6.26
CA LYS A 160 33.87 4.41 7.43
C LYS A 160 34.42 3.80 8.72
N LEU A 161 34.76 2.52 8.72
CA LEU A 161 35.35 1.86 9.87
C LEU A 161 36.72 2.46 10.22
N GLN A 162 37.56 2.71 9.23
CA GLN A 162 38.87 3.33 9.43
C GLN A 162 38.76 4.76 10.01
N CYS A 163 37.85 5.57 9.48
CA CYS A 163 37.59 6.92 10.00
C CYS A 163 37.13 6.90 11.46
N ARG A 164 36.32 5.90 11.85
CA ARG A 164 35.91 5.71 13.26
C ARG A 164 37.08 5.27 14.14
N ALA A 165 37.96 4.40 13.66
CA ALA A 165 39.17 4.02 14.40
C ALA A 165 40.07 5.25 14.65
N TRP A 166 40.31 6.06 13.61
CA TRP A 166 41.05 7.31 13.77
C TRP A 166 40.41 8.31 14.73
N ALA A 167 39.08 8.40 14.73
CA ALA A 167 38.33 9.25 15.65
C ALA A 167 38.52 8.79 17.10
N ASN A 168 38.43 7.49 17.38
CA ASN A 168 38.68 6.93 18.71
C ASN A 168 40.10 7.28 19.20
N ASP A 169 41.12 7.08 18.36
CA ASP A 169 42.50 7.44 18.71
C ASP A 169 42.64 8.93 19.09
N ILE A 170 41.95 9.81 18.36
CA ILE A 170 41.98 11.26 18.61
C ILE A 170 41.32 11.59 19.95
N ILE A 171 40.15 11.00 20.22
CA ILE A 171 39.41 11.19 21.46
C ILE A 171 40.23 10.70 22.67
N GLU A 172 40.81 9.51 22.58
CA GLU A 172 41.64 8.94 23.65
C GLU A 172 42.89 9.79 23.92
N ARG A 173 43.54 10.32 22.88
CA ARG A 173 44.66 11.26 23.06
C ARG A 173 44.23 12.52 23.83
N HIS A 174 43.09 13.12 23.48
CA HIS A 174 42.59 14.30 24.20
C HIS A 174 42.35 14.00 25.69
N LYS A 175 41.76 12.84 26.00
CA LYS A 175 41.57 12.40 27.39
C LYS A 175 42.91 12.23 28.12
N SER A 176 43.87 11.55 27.50
CA SER A 176 45.18 11.29 28.11
C SER A 176 46.02 12.55 28.34
N GLU A 177 45.84 13.58 27.50
CA GLU A 177 46.54 14.86 27.58
C GLU A 177 45.82 15.86 28.52
N GLY A 178 44.76 15.44 29.22
CA GLY A 178 43.97 16.30 30.09
C GLY A 178 43.20 17.40 29.36
N ARG A 179 43.01 17.26 28.04
CA ARG A 179 42.26 18.21 27.20
C ARG A 179 40.78 17.87 27.23
N SER A 180 39.93 18.88 27.03
CA SER A 180 38.51 18.65 26.81
C SER A 180 38.28 17.83 25.54
N GLU A 181 37.26 16.98 25.56
CA GLU A 181 36.83 16.20 24.39
C GLU A 181 36.57 17.15 23.18
N PRO A 182 37.00 16.79 21.96
CA PRO A 182 36.81 17.65 20.80
C PRO A 182 35.33 17.80 20.45
N THR A 183 34.94 18.97 19.95
CA THR A 183 33.59 19.18 19.41
C THR A 183 33.34 18.31 18.18
N LYS A 184 32.08 18.07 17.81
CA LYS A 184 31.71 17.28 16.61
C LYS A 184 32.44 17.74 15.35
N ALA A 185 32.52 19.06 15.15
CA ALA A 185 33.20 19.67 14.00
C ALA A 185 34.73 19.60 14.10
N ALA A 186 35.29 19.74 15.30
CA ALA A 186 36.73 19.59 15.50
C ALA A 186 37.17 18.14 15.25
N LEU A 187 36.42 17.16 15.75
CA LEU A 187 36.69 15.75 15.52
C LEU A 187 36.63 15.39 14.04
N SER A 188 35.57 15.78 13.34
CA SER A 188 35.41 15.47 11.91
C SER A 188 36.51 16.09 11.06
N ARG A 189 36.97 17.30 11.41
CA ARG A 189 38.09 17.96 10.75
C ARG A 189 39.40 17.20 10.95
N LEU A 190 39.74 16.86 12.19
CA LEU A 190 40.95 16.09 12.50
C LEU A 190 40.98 14.71 11.82
N VAL A 191 39.81 14.08 11.66
CA VAL A 191 39.68 12.82 10.91
C VAL A 191 39.82 13.03 9.40
N ASP A 192 39.26 14.11 8.83
CA ASP A 192 39.49 14.45 7.41
C ASP A 192 40.98 14.73 7.18
N ASP A 193 41.66 15.46 8.07
CA ASP A 193 43.10 15.72 7.98
C ASP A 193 43.92 14.41 7.99
N LYS A 194 43.59 13.46 8.89
CA LYS A 194 44.18 12.11 8.87
C LYS A 194 43.91 11.37 7.56
N TYR A 195 42.69 11.45 7.03
CA TYR A 195 42.35 10.86 5.74
C TYR A 195 43.15 11.49 4.59
N ARG A 196 43.33 12.82 4.60
CA ARG A 196 44.15 13.54 3.60
C ARG A 196 45.62 13.14 3.69
N ALA A 197 46.17 13.02 4.89
CA ALA A 197 47.52 12.53 5.10
C ALA A 197 47.68 11.08 4.60
N PHE A 198 46.67 10.23 4.85
CA PHE A 198 46.65 8.84 4.36
C PHE A 198 46.70 8.78 2.83
N ILE A 199 45.81 9.48 2.12
CA ILE A 199 45.79 9.46 0.63
C ILE A 199 47.03 10.11 0.01
N ALA A 200 47.70 11.04 0.72
CA ALA A 200 48.95 11.64 0.27
C ALA A 200 50.13 10.65 0.43
N THR A 201 50.08 9.80 1.45
CA THR A 201 51.11 8.79 1.74
C THR A 201 50.93 7.53 0.88
N TYR A 202 49.69 7.16 0.62
CA TYR A 202 49.31 5.93 -0.11
C TYR A 202 48.51 6.28 -1.37
N PRO A 203 49.18 6.40 -2.52
CA PRO A 203 48.54 6.59 -3.83
C PRO A 203 47.54 5.48 -4.18
N LYS A 204 46.69 5.72 -5.18
CA LYS A 204 45.56 4.85 -5.56
C LYS A 204 45.97 3.42 -5.92
N GLU A 205 47.19 3.27 -6.41
CA GLU A 205 47.77 2.03 -6.89
C GLU A 205 48.27 1.14 -5.75
N THR A 206 48.33 1.66 -4.52
CA THR A 206 48.84 0.92 -3.37
C THR A 206 47.80 -0.04 -2.78
N PRO A 207 48.22 -1.21 -2.26
CA PRO A 207 47.34 -2.12 -1.54
C PRO A 207 46.64 -1.46 -0.35
N GLU A 208 47.31 -0.54 0.34
CA GLU A 208 46.76 0.20 1.48
C GLU A 208 45.57 1.05 1.07
N PHE A 209 45.66 1.77 -0.05
CA PHE A 209 44.55 2.55 -0.58
C PHE A 209 43.38 1.64 -0.97
N GLN A 210 43.65 0.55 -1.68
CA GLN A 210 42.62 -0.39 -2.16
C GLN A 210 41.88 -1.11 -1.03
N LYS A 211 42.52 -1.32 0.13
CA LYS A 211 41.85 -1.87 1.33
C LYS A 211 40.71 -0.98 1.83
N LEU A 212 40.84 0.34 1.70
CA LEU A 212 39.82 1.30 2.13
C LEU A 212 38.89 1.73 0.99
N HIS A 213 39.33 1.57 -0.24
CA HIS A 213 38.64 2.02 -1.45
C HIS A 213 38.45 0.86 -2.43
N PRO A 214 37.27 0.21 -2.43
CA PRO A 214 36.99 -0.86 -3.38
C PRO A 214 37.03 -0.35 -4.84
N PRO A 215 37.23 -1.25 -5.83
CA PRO A 215 37.33 -0.87 -7.25
C PRO A 215 36.19 0.02 -7.71
N GLY A 216 36.53 1.13 -8.39
CA GLY A 216 35.57 2.13 -8.87
C GLY A 216 35.23 3.24 -7.86
N ARG A 217 35.69 3.17 -6.60
CA ARG A 217 35.52 4.25 -5.63
C ARG A 217 36.68 5.24 -5.69
N GLY A 218 36.36 6.50 -6.00
CA GLY A 218 37.32 7.62 -5.94
C GLY A 218 37.56 8.14 -4.51
N ILE A 219 38.54 9.04 -4.39
CA ILE A 219 38.86 9.78 -3.17
C ILE A 219 37.63 10.58 -2.74
N LEU A 220 37.36 10.67 -1.44
CA LEU A 220 36.25 11.48 -0.92
C LEU A 220 36.43 12.97 -1.29
N PRO A 221 35.34 13.71 -1.59
CA PRO A 221 35.41 15.13 -1.93
C PRO A 221 36.19 15.94 -0.89
N VAL A 222 36.92 16.97 -1.33
CA VAL A 222 37.64 17.89 -0.44
C VAL A 222 36.64 18.48 0.57
N GLY A 223 36.98 18.45 1.86
CA GLY A 223 36.10 18.93 2.92
C GLY A 223 35.01 17.96 3.39
N ALA A 224 35.16 16.65 3.13
CA ALA A 224 34.23 15.62 3.60
C ALA A 224 34.05 15.57 5.13
N GLY A 225 34.99 16.12 5.91
CA GLY A 225 34.84 16.34 7.36
C GLY A 225 34.59 17.79 7.79
N LEU A 226 34.56 18.74 6.84
CA LEU A 226 34.39 20.17 7.11
C LEU A 226 32.92 20.61 6.99
N ALA A 227 32.17 20.01 6.06
CA ALA A 227 30.76 20.31 5.88
C ALA A 227 29.88 19.49 6.85
N PRO A 228 28.80 20.07 7.42
CA PRO A 228 27.88 19.38 8.34
C PRO A 228 27.10 18.21 7.70
N ASN A 229 27.17 18.06 6.38
CA ASN A 229 26.63 16.92 5.63
C ASN A 229 27.72 16.10 4.92
N GLY A 230 28.99 16.38 5.17
CA GLY A 230 30.10 15.63 4.61
C GLY A 230 30.12 14.18 5.11
N SER A 231 30.62 13.26 4.28
CA SER A 231 30.62 11.83 4.58
C SER A 231 31.35 11.53 5.90
N ILE A 232 32.57 12.07 6.09
CA ILE A 232 33.36 11.86 7.32
C ILE A 232 32.64 12.47 8.52
N TYR A 233 32.12 13.69 8.40
CA TYR A 233 31.33 14.32 9.46
C TYR A 233 30.18 13.42 9.92
N ASN A 234 29.38 12.91 8.98
CA ASN A 234 28.25 12.04 9.28
C ASN A 234 28.64 10.70 9.90
N TRP A 235 29.86 10.23 9.68
CA TRP A 235 30.32 8.95 10.23
C TRP A 235 30.82 9.03 11.67
N VAL A 236 31.35 10.19 12.08
CA VAL A 236 32.04 10.38 13.36
C VAL A 236 31.37 11.38 14.31
N LYS A 237 30.45 12.24 13.84
CA LYS A 237 29.83 13.30 14.66
C LYS A 237 29.15 12.81 15.94
N ASP A 238 28.68 11.57 15.98
CA ASP A 238 27.98 11.02 17.15
C ASP A 238 28.91 10.23 18.08
N MET A 239 30.23 10.24 17.82
CA MET A 239 31.24 9.62 18.69
C MET A 239 31.69 10.54 19.83
N VAL A 240 31.33 11.82 19.78
CA VAL A 240 31.57 12.80 20.84
C VAL A 240 30.24 13.44 21.24
N ASN A 241 30.09 13.73 22.52
CA ASN A 241 28.85 14.30 23.04
C ASN A 241 28.75 15.80 22.71
N GLY A 242 28.30 16.12 21.50
CA GLY A 242 27.79 17.46 21.21
C GLY A 242 26.38 17.59 21.77
N GLN A 243 26.19 18.39 22.83
CA GLN A 243 24.91 18.83 23.41
C GLN A 243 23.71 17.92 23.11
N GLN A 244 23.41 16.99 24.03
CA GLN A 244 22.09 16.37 24.09
C GLN A 244 21.04 17.49 24.08
N ARG A 245 20.35 17.69 22.96
CA ARG A 245 19.07 18.42 22.96
C ARG A 245 18.17 17.68 23.93
N ARG A 246 18.02 18.21 25.14
CA ARG A 246 16.95 17.88 26.08
C ARG A 246 15.62 18.22 25.40
N GLY A 247 15.12 17.30 24.59
CA GLY A 247 13.78 17.32 23.99
C GLY A 247 12.95 16.20 24.60
N ARG A 248 12.80 16.23 25.92
CA ARG A 248 11.85 15.38 26.65
C ARG A 248 10.45 15.84 26.22
N LYS A 249 9.85 15.21 25.21
CA LYS A 249 8.39 15.28 25.01
C LYS A 249 7.76 14.56 26.19
N THR A 250 7.42 15.31 27.22
CA THR A 250 6.49 14.93 28.27
C THR A 250 5.19 14.48 27.59
N ARG A 251 4.81 13.22 27.85
CA ARG A 251 3.47 12.72 27.58
C ARG A 251 2.48 13.65 28.30
N CYS A 252 1.55 14.25 27.57
CA CYS A 252 0.30 14.72 28.15
C CYS A 252 -0.48 13.48 28.60
N SER A 253 -0.40 13.16 29.89
CA SER A 253 -1.45 12.40 30.57
C SER A 253 -2.43 13.42 31.12
N THR A 254 -3.57 13.55 30.45
CA THR A 254 -4.77 14.19 30.96
C THR A 254 -5.17 13.47 32.25
N GLY A 255 -4.95 14.12 33.38
CA GLY A 255 -5.34 13.67 34.70
C GLY A 255 -5.86 14.86 35.49
N VAL A 256 -7.05 15.33 35.12
CA VAL A 256 -7.79 16.29 35.94
C VAL A 256 -8.49 15.50 37.04
N GLY A 257 -7.87 15.51 38.21
CA GLY A 257 -8.39 14.91 39.43
C GLY A 257 -8.14 15.81 40.63
N LEU A 258 -9.22 16.49 41.06
CA LEU A 258 -9.62 16.79 42.44
C LEU A 258 -8.85 17.84 43.29
N ARG A 259 -9.66 18.84 43.71
CA ARG A 259 -9.71 19.56 45.01
C ARG A 259 -8.59 20.59 45.27
N LYS A 260 -8.88 21.80 45.74
CA LYS A 260 -9.83 22.22 46.79
C LYS A 260 -10.62 23.45 46.40
#